data_AF-A0A7C1JY65-F1
#
_entry.id   AF-A0A7C1JY65-F1
#
_cell.length_a   1.000
_cell.length_b   1.000
_cell.length_c   1.000
_cell.angle_alpha   90.00
_cell.angle_beta   90.00
_cell.angle_gamma   90.00
#
_symmetry.space_group_name_H-M   'P 1'
#
loop_
_entity.id
_entity.type
_entity.pdbx_description
1 polymer ?
#
loop_
_entity_poly.entity_id
_entity_poly.type
_entity_poly.pdbx_seq_one_letter_code
_entity_poly.pdbx_strand_id
1 'polypeptide(L)'
;MSIETPQGPSQEEAEAMAPGQAPAEYDVETVEGKVVQLNQVTVGSIEAEEVQAKMSLLQDVQADSVEMQQSAAQHIDAETISMNQSAALSIQAQVVGLEQGASAGLVIGQEASLQNSNAVAVIGQQVTASRVRSVLLLARQVSGDVQTLFDQRAALLFGLGVGGVLGAISLLRSWIRRH
;
A
#
# COMPACT_ATOMS: atom_id res chain seq x y z
N MET A 1 -0.91 29.96 31.86
CA MET A 1 -2.23 29.32 31.77
C MET A 1 -2.02 27.88 32.17
N SER A 2 -2.35 27.51 33.40
CA SER A 2 -2.06 26.20 33.98
C SER A 2 -3.18 25.23 33.62
N ILE A 3 -2.82 24.06 33.09
CA ILE A 3 -3.74 23.01 32.69
C ILE A 3 -3.94 22.10 33.90
N GLU A 4 -5.17 22.00 34.41
CA GLU A 4 -5.54 21.04 35.46
C GLU A 4 -5.51 19.62 34.89
N THR A 5 -4.76 18.73 35.54
CA THR A 5 -4.72 17.31 35.22
C THR A 5 -5.99 16.64 35.77
N PRO A 6 -6.81 15.94 34.95
CA PRO A 6 -7.97 15.22 35.45
C PRO A 6 -7.51 14.08 36.36
N GLN A 7 -8.04 14.03 37.59
CA GLN A 7 -7.85 12.88 38.48
C GLN A 7 -8.54 11.66 37.87
N GLY A 8 -7.76 10.59 37.66
CA GLY A 8 -8.30 9.32 37.17
C GLY A 8 -9.34 8.71 38.12
N PRO A 9 -10.22 7.84 37.61
CA PRO A 9 -11.33 7.28 38.37
C PRO A 9 -10.86 6.52 39.61
N SER A 10 -11.65 6.62 40.68
CA SER A 10 -11.40 5.93 41.94
C SER A 10 -11.48 4.40 41.77
N GLN A 11 -10.72 3.66 42.59
CA GLN A 11 -10.56 2.20 42.46
C GLN A 11 -11.87 1.40 42.54
N GLU A 12 -12.96 1.99 43.02
CA GLU A 12 -14.28 1.36 43.12
C GLU A 12 -15.03 1.31 41.77
N GLU A 13 -14.70 2.19 40.82
CA GLU A 13 -15.26 2.16 39.44
C GLU A 13 -14.51 1.20 38.51
N ALA A 14 -13.28 0.80 38.88
CA ALA A 14 -12.48 -0.13 38.09
C ALA A 14 -13.02 -1.58 38.15
N GLU A 15 -13.82 -1.92 39.16
CA GLU A 15 -14.25 -3.30 39.44
C GLU A 15 -15.65 -3.65 38.86
N ALA A 16 -16.36 -2.67 38.29
CA ALA A 16 -17.61 -2.88 37.56
C ALA A 16 -17.43 -2.97 36.03
N MET A 17 -16.20 -2.84 35.52
CA MET A 17 -15.91 -2.87 34.09
C MET A 17 -15.81 -4.31 33.57
N ALA A 18 -16.75 -4.67 32.70
CA ALA A 18 -16.74 -5.93 31.96
C ALA A 18 -15.43 -6.09 31.16
N PRO A 19 -14.92 -7.33 31.00
CA PRO A 19 -13.68 -7.57 30.25
C PRO A 19 -13.93 -7.31 28.76
N GLY A 20 -13.55 -6.13 28.28
CA GLY A 20 -13.70 -5.76 26.88
C GLY A 20 -13.52 -4.28 26.53
N GLN A 21 -13.48 -3.37 27.50
CA GLN A 21 -13.22 -1.95 27.23
C GLN A 21 -11.74 -1.63 27.39
N ALA A 22 -11.03 -1.70 26.27
CA ALA A 22 -9.72 -1.08 26.10
C ALA A 22 -9.81 0.44 26.39
N PRO A 23 -8.73 1.07 26.90
CA PRO A 23 -8.77 2.44 27.40
C PRO A 23 -9.05 3.46 26.30
N ALA A 24 -9.73 4.54 26.69
CA ALA A 24 -10.21 5.65 25.87
C ALA A 24 -9.34 5.97 24.64
N GLU A 25 -9.84 5.55 23.48
CA GLU A 25 -9.39 5.96 22.15
C GLU A 25 -9.77 7.45 22.01
N TYR A 26 -8.79 8.31 21.78
CA TYR A 26 -9.05 9.70 21.42
C TYR A 26 -9.58 9.70 19.99
N ASP A 27 -10.88 9.47 19.85
CA ASP A 27 -11.59 9.45 18.58
C ASP A 27 -11.72 10.89 18.07
N VAL A 28 -10.81 11.29 17.16
CA VAL A 28 -10.92 12.55 16.45
C VAL A 28 -11.73 12.27 15.19
N GLU A 29 -12.99 12.68 15.21
CA GLU A 29 -13.96 12.36 14.14
C GLU A 29 -13.58 13.02 12.80
N THR A 30 -13.09 14.27 12.83
CA THR A 30 -12.64 14.98 11.62
C THR A 30 -11.53 15.97 11.93
N VAL A 31 -10.50 16.01 11.09
CA VAL A 31 -9.43 17.02 11.13
C VAL A 31 -9.36 17.75 9.80
N GLU A 32 -9.48 19.08 9.86
CA GLU A 32 -9.37 19.98 8.70
C GLU A 32 -8.22 20.97 8.90
N GLY A 33 -7.42 21.19 7.87
CA GLY A 33 -6.37 22.21 7.90
C GLY A 33 -5.46 22.16 6.68
N LYS A 34 -4.61 23.17 6.51
CA LYS A 34 -3.62 23.15 5.42
C LYS A 34 -2.57 22.07 5.62
N VAL A 35 -2.04 21.95 6.83
CA VAL A 35 -1.06 20.94 7.20
C VAL A 35 -1.52 20.26 8.47
N VAL A 36 -1.71 18.95 8.41
CA VAL A 36 -2.15 18.12 9.52
C VAL A 36 -1.04 17.16 9.92
N GLN A 37 -0.56 17.30 11.15
CA GLN A 37 0.48 16.43 11.72
C GLN A 37 -0.15 15.53 12.79
N LEU A 38 -0.07 14.22 12.57
CA LEU A 38 -0.65 13.19 13.41
C LEU A 38 0.47 12.34 13.99
N ASN A 39 0.48 12.20 15.31
CA ASN A 39 1.50 11.44 16.00
C ASN A 39 0.85 10.64 17.13
N GLN A 40 0.83 9.32 17.00
CA GLN A 40 0.24 8.41 17.99
C GLN A 40 -1.25 8.64 18.23
N VAL A 41 -2.01 8.88 17.16
CA VAL A 41 -3.45 9.14 17.22
C VAL A 41 -4.23 8.20 16.31
N THR A 42 -5.51 8.06 16.62
CA THR A 42 -6.51 7.44 15.75
C THR A 42 -7.41 8.55 15.22
N VAL A 43 -7.61 8.61 13.91
CA VAL A 43 -8.47 9.63 13.28
C VAL A 43 -9.39 8.95 12.29
N GLY A 44 -10.68 9.30 12.35
CA GLY A 44 -11.69 8.84 11.42
C GLY A 44 -11.45 9.44 10.03
N SER A 45 -11.74 10.73 9.87
CA SER A 45 -11.64 11.43 8.58
C SER A 45 -10.65 12.59 8.62
N ILE A 46 -9.85 12.73 7.56
CA ILE A 46 -8.89 13.84 7.41
C ILE A 46 -9.09 14.47 6.04
N GLU A 47 -9.23 15.79 6.02
CA GLU A 47 -9.24 16.60 4.81
C GLU A 47 -8.22 17.73 4.95
N ALA A 48 -7.16 17.71 4.15
CA ALA A 48 -6.06 18.67 4.27
C ALA A 48 -5.29 18.87 2.96
N GLU A 49 -4.47 19.91 2.83
CA GLU A 49 -3.53 19.99 1.69
C GLU A 49 -2.37 19.01 1.91
N GLU A 50 -1.83 18.93 3.13
CA GLU A 50 -0.73 18.05 3.50
C GLU A 50 -1.04 17.27 4.79
N VAL A 51 -0.84 15.96 4.77
CA VAL A 51 -1.00 15.07 5.93
C VAL A 51 0.32 14.36 6.22
N GLN A 52 0.82 14.52 7.44
CA GLN A 52 1.97 13.77 7.94
C GLN A 52 1.53 12.91 9.13
N ALA A 53 1.54 11.60 8.95
CA ALA A 53 1.08 10.66 9.96
C ALA A 53 2.23 9.75 10.43
N LYS A 54 2.45 9.72 11.74
CA LYS A 54 3.44 8.87 12.38
C LYS A 54 2.81 8.03 13.47
N MET A 55 3.05 6.71 13.45
CA MET A 55 2.50 5.77 14.43
C MET A 55 0.99 5.96 14.65
N SER A 56 0.25 6.24 13.58
CA SER A 56 -1.18 6.62 13.65
C SER A 56 -2.06 5.64 12.88
N LEU A 57 -3.33 5.57 13.26
CA LEU A 57 -4.36 4.78 12.59
C LEU A 57 -5.39 5.71 11.96
N LEU A 58 -5.49 5.67 10.64
CA LEU A 58 -6.36 6.54 9.87
C LEU A 58 -7.44 5.70 9.19
N GLN A 59 -8.67 6.21 9.08
CA GLN A 59 -9.71 5.51 8.33
C GLN A 59 -9.80 6.06 6.91
N ASP A 60 -10.17 7.32 6.76
CA ASP A 60 -10.30 8.00 5.46
C ASP A 60 -9.39 9.24 5.42
N VAL A 61 -8.53 9.30 4.40
CA VAL A 61 -7.59 10.41 4.21
C VAL A 61 -7.77 10.99 2.82
N GLN A 62 -8.10 12.27 2.75
CA GLN A 62 -8.14 13.04 1.51
C GLN A 62 -7.18 14.23 1.60
N ALA A 63 -6.16 14.26 0.75
CA ALA A 63 -5.21 15.36 0.74
C ALA A 63 -4.47 15.54 -0.59
N ASP A 64 -3.73 16.62 -0.79
CA ASP A 64 -2.86 16.72 -1.97
C ASP A 64 -1.59 15.88 -1.78
N SER A 65 -1.00 15.93 -0.59
CA SER A 65 0.20 15.17 -0.23
C SER A 65 0.03 14.42 1.09
N VAL A 66 0.33 13.12 1.08
CA VAL A 66 0.25 12.25 2.28
C VAL A 66 1.60 11.58 2.52
N GLU A 67 2.16 11.79 3.71
CA GLU A 67 3.33 11.07 4.20
C GLU A 67 2.94 10.23 5.42
N MET A 68 3.19 8.92 5.34
CA MET A 68 2.91 7.98 6.42
C MET A 68 4.17 7.24 6.85
N GLN A 69 4.46 7.27 8.14
CA GLN A 69 5.55 6.52 8.75
C GLN A 69 5.02 5.64 9.88
N GLN A 70 5.27 4.33 9.80
CA GLN A 70 4.81 3.35 10.81
C GLN A 70 3.31 3.48 11.14
N SER A 71 2.50 3.82 10.15
CA SER A 71 1.08 4.13 10.31
C SER A 71 0.23 3.17 9.49
N ALA A 72 -1.08 3.12 9.76
CA ALA A 72 -2.02 2.36 8.94
C ALA A 72 -3.20 3.23 8.50
N ALA A 73 -3.69 3.03 7.27
CA ALA A 73 -4.87 3.69 6.74
C ALA A 73 -5.84 2.67 6.11
N GLN A 74 -7.14 2.96 6.08
CA GLN A 74 -8.07 2.14 5.29
C GLN A 74 -8.12 2.66 3.85
N HIS A 75 -8.51 3.92 3.66
CA HIS A 75 -8.60 4.56 2.36
C HIS A 75 -7.74 5.83 2.32
N ILE A 76 -6.95 5.98 1.27
CA ILE A 76 -6.16 7.18 1.01
C ILE A 76 -6.44 7.62 -0.43
N ASP A 77 -6.91 8.85 -0.58
CA ASP A 77 -7.05 9.56 -1.85
C ASP A 77 -6.16 10.80 -1.81
N ALA A 78 -5.13 10.84 -2.65
CA ALA A 78 -4.27 12.01 -2.74
C ALA A 78 -3.60 12.21 -4.10
N GLU A 79 -2.97 13.35 -4.34
CA GLU A 79 -2.16 13.51 -5.54
C GLU A 79 -0.83 12.76 -5.41
N THR A 80 -0.15 12.92 -4.26
CA THR A 80 1.13 12.25 -3.95
C THR A 80 1.05 11.53 -2.61
N ILE A 81 1.46 10.26 -2.59
CA ILE A 81 1.49 9.43 -1.38
C ILE A 81 2.88 8.85 -1.17
N SER A 82 3.45 9.01 0.02
CA SER A 82 4.70 8.38 0.46
C SER A 82 4.46 7.57 1.73
N MET A 83 4.72 6.27 1.69
CA MET A 83 4.51 5.36 2.81
C MET A 83 5.80 4.64 3.15
N ASN A 84 6.20 4.71 4.42
CA ASN A 84 7.37 4.03 4.96
C ASN A 84 6.94 3.16 6.15
N GLN A 85 7.23 1.86 6.11
CA GLN A 85 6.83 0.91 7.17
C GLN A 85 5.34 1.00 7.52
N SER A 86 4.49 1.36 6.55
CA SER A 86 3.08 1.69 6.76
C SER A 86 2.16 0.75 5.99
N ALA A 87 0.89 0.64 6.39
CA ALA A 87 -0.09 -0.24 5.75
C ALA A 87 -1.30 0.55 5.22
N ALA A 88 -1.84 0.18 4.06
CA ALA A 88 -3.09 0.74 3.55
C ALA A 88 -3.98 -0.33 2.91
N LEU A 89 -5.30 -0.22 3.00
CA LEU A 89 -6.20 -1.15 2.27
C LEU A 89 -6.39 -0.70 0.82
N SER A 90 -6.67 0.57 0.60
CA SER A 90 -6.87 1.15 -0.73
C SER A 90 -6.14 2.48 -0.84
N ILE A 91 -5.36 2.61 -1.90
CA ILE A 91 -4.59 3.81 -2.24
C ILE A 91 -5.02 4.24 -3.64
N GLN A 92 -5.46 5.48 -3.77
CA GLN A 92 -5.65 6.16 -5.04
C GLN A 92 -4.78 7.40 -5.06
N ALA A 93 -3.84 7.47 -6.00
CA ALA A 93 -3.05 8.68 -6.19
C ALA A 93 -2.44 8.80 -7.56
N GLN A 94 -2.01 10.00 -7.94
CA GLN A 94 -1.26 10.17 -9.19
C GLN A 94 0.13 9.55 -9.04
N VAL A 95 0.79 9.80 -7.92
CA VAL A 95 2.12 9.29 -7.58
C VAL A 95 2.06 8.54 -6.25
N VAL A 96 2.44 7.27 -6.25
CA VAL A 96 2.50 6.42 -5.05
C VAL A 96 3.92 5.94 -4.79
N GLY A 97 4.45 6.18 -3.59
CA GLY A 97 5.71 5.66 -3.10
C GLY A 97 5.50 4.72 -1.92
N LEU A 98 5.81 3.44 -2.07
CA LEU A 98 5.77 2.45 -1.00
C LEU A 98 7.17 1.96 -0.68
N GLU A 99 7.68 2.25 0.51
CA GLU A 99 9.05 1.97 0.91
C GLU A 99 9.15 1.14 2.19
N GLN A 100 10.28 0.42 2.33
CA GLN A 100 10.76 -0.15 3.59
C GLN A 100 9.70 -0.94 4.36
N GLY A 101 9.15 -1.99 3.77
CA GLY A 101 8.15 -2.84 4.42
C GLY A 101 6.73 -2.27 4.38
N ALA A 102 6.49 -1.18 3.63
CA ALA A 102 5.14 -0.71 3.38
C ALA A 102 4.28 -1.81 2.72
N SER A 103 2.99 -1.84 3.07
CA SER A 103 2.03 -2.81 2.55
C SER A 103 0.75 -2.14 2.06
N ALA A 104 0.24 -2.57 0.92
CA ALA A 104 -1.00 -2.06 0.37
C ALA A 104 -1.92 -3.19 -0.10
N GLY A 105 -3.23 -3.05 0.11
CA GLY A 105 -4.22 -3.95 -0.51
C GLY A 105 -4.31 -3.66 -2.01
N LEU A 106 -4.93 -2.54 -2.34
CA LEU A 106 -5.12 -2.05 -3.70
C LEU A 106 -4.37 -0.73 -3.89
N VAL A 107 -3.54 -0.66 -4.92
CA VAL A 107 -2.84 0.56 -5.33
C VAL A 107 -3.30 0.93 -6.72
N ILE A 108 -3.88 2.11 -6.87
CA ILE A 108 -4.26 2.70 -8.16
C ILE A 108 -3.50 4.00 -8.32
N GLY A 109 -2.67 4.11 -9.35
CA GLY A 109 -2.05 5.37 -9.66
C GLY A 109 -1.37 5.48 -11.01
N GLN A 110 -1.00 6.70 -11.41
CA GLN A 110 -0.32 6.88 -12.70
C GLN A 110 1.11 6.38 -12.61
N GLU A 111 1.81 6.76 -11.55
CA GLU A 111 3.18 6.36 -11.24
C GLU A 111 3.22 5.69 -9.87
N ALA A 112 3.72 4.47 -9.80
CA ALA A 112 3.85 3.74 -8.54
C ALA A 112 5.29 3.23 -8.37
N SER A 113 5.99 3.73 -7.35
CA SER A 113 7.32 3.28 -6.92
C SER A 113 7.19 2.40 -5.68
N LEU A 114 7.47 1.12 -5.82
CA LEU A 114 7.39 0.12 -4.76
C LEU A 114 8.81 -0.40 -4.49
N GLN A 115 9.33 -0.19 -3.29
CA GLN A 115 10.68 -0.57 -2.87
C GLN A 115 10.62 -1.34 -1.54
N ASN A 116 11.03 -2.61 -1.54
CA ASN A 116 10.97 -3.48 -0.36
C ASN A 116 9.56 -3.55 0.26
N SER A 117 8.51 -3.56 -0.55
CA SER A 117 7.11 -3.44 -0.12
C SER A 117 6.25 -4.60 -0.61
N ASN A 118 5.05 -4.70 -0.06
CA ASN A 118 4.07 -5.74 -0.41
C ASN A 118 2.80 -5.06 -0.95
N ALA A 119 2.22 -5.57 -2.03
CA ALA A 119 0.94 -5.06 -2.51
C ALA A 119 0.07 -6.20 -3.04
N VAL A 120 -1.21 -6.28 -2.70
CA VAL A 120 -2.05 -7.37 -3.25
C VAL A 120 -2.31 -7.11 -4.73
N ALA A 121 -2.84 -5.93 -5.07
CA ALA A 121 -3.10 -5.50 -6.44
C ALA A 121 -2.50 -4.12 -6.70
N VAL A 122 -1.78 -3.97 -7.81
CA VAL A 122 -1.23 -2.68 -8.27
C VAL A 122 -1.72 -2.42 -9.70
N ILE A 123 -2.33 -1.26 -9.92
CA ILE A 123 -2.83 -0.80 -11.20
C ILE A 123 -2.19 0.55 -11.49
N GLY A 124 -1.44 0.66 -12.58
CA GLY A 124 -0.91 1.97 -12.98
C GLY A 124 -0.38 2.10 -14.38
N GLN A 125 0.05 3.31 -14.77
CA GLN A 125 0.64 3.51 -16.09
C GLN A 125 2.13 3.17 -16.07
N GLN A 126 2.84 3.63 -15.05
CA GLN A 126 4.27 3.42 -14.84
C GLN A 126 4.49 2.83 -13.45
N VAL A 127 5.02 1.62 -13.37
CA VAL A 127 5.30 0.97 -12.08
C VAL A 127 6.77 0.64 -11.97
N THR A 128 7.42 1.21 -10.97
CA THR A 128 8.81 0.91 -10.61
C THR A 128 8.78 0.00 -9.39
N ALA A 129 9.17 -1.25 -9.53
CA ALA A 129 9.14 -2.21 -8.42
C ALA A 129 10.55 -2.78 -8.15
N SER A 130 11.01 -2.69 -6.90
CA SER A 130 12.29 -3.24 -6.45
C SER A 130 12.10 -4.08 -5.20
N ARG A 131 12.33 -5.40 -5.29
CA ARG A 131 12.06 -6.37 -4.20
C ARG A 131 10.63 -6.24 -3.64
N VAL A 132 9.64 -6.36 -4.53
CA VAL A 132 8.22 -6.21 -4.21
C VAL A 132 7.52 -7.55 -4.36
N ARG A 133 6.67 -7.90 -3.40
CA ARG A 133 5.76 -9.05 -3.53
C ARG A 133 4.38 -8.55 -3.90
N SER A 134 3.89 -8.95 -5.08
CA SER A 134 2.51 -8.69 -5.47
C SER A 134 1.80 -9.90 -6.05
N VAL A 135 0.48 -9.94 -5.88
CA VAL A 135 -0.37 -11.01 -6.44
C VAL A 135 -0.82 -10.63 -7.85
N LEU A 136 -1.23 -9.38 -8.05
CA LEU A 136 -1.66 -8.85 -9.33
C LEU A 136 -0.98 -7.51 -9.60
N LEU A 137 -0.35 -7.38 -10.77
CA LEU A 137 0.26 -6.13 -11.23
C LEU A 137 -0.20 -5.88 -12.67
N LEU A 138 -0.94 -4.79 -12.86
CA LEU A 138 -1.42 -4.31 -14.15
C LEU A 138 -0.76 -2.96 -14.43
N ALA A 139 0.24 -2.96 -15.31
CA ALA A 139 0.97 -1.74 -15.66
C ALA A 139 1.23 -1.61 -17.16
N ARG A 140 1.12 -0.39 -17.71
CA ARG A 140 1.46 -0.13 -19.12
C ARG A 140 2.97 -0.19 -19.35
N GLN A 141 3.74 0.31 -18.39
CA GLN A 141 5.20 0.32 -18.40
C GLN A 141 5.71 -0.05 -17.02
N VAL A 142 6.69 -0.96 -16.96
CA VAL A 142 7.36 -1.37 -15.72
C VAL A 142 8.84 -1.11 -15.87
N SER A 143 9.44 -0.39 -14.93
CA SER A 143 10.86 -0.01 -14.99
C SER A 143 11.52 -0.24 -13.64
N GLY A 144 12.44 -1.21 -13.52
CA GLY A 144 13.11 -1.52 -12.25
C GLY A 144 13.53 -2.97 -12.15
N ASP A 145 14.40 -3.25 -11.17
CA ASP A 145 14.87 -4.60 -10.84
C ASP A 145 13.78 -5.33 -10.02
N VAL A 146 12.69 -5.69 -10.71
CA VAL A 146 11.61 -6.45 -10.10
C VAL A 146 12.13 -7.88 -9.93
N GLN A 147 12.37 -8.33 -8.70
CA GLN A 147 12.40 -9.76 -8.40
C GLN A 147 10.98 -10.32 -8.58
N THR A 148 10.54 -10.37 -9.83
CA THR A 148 9.36 -11.08 -10.27
C THR A 148 9.79 -12.49 -10.57
N LEU A 149 9.01 -13.48 -10.11
CA LEU A 149 9.19 -14.87 -10.50
C LEU A 149 9.04 -15.08 -12.03
N PHE A 150 8.61 -14.04 -12.77
CA PHE A 150 8.53 -13.96 -14.23
C PHE A 150 9.01 -12.58 -14.73
N ASP A 151 10.31 -12.48 -15.06
CA ASP A 151 10.90 -11.34 -15.78
C ASP A 151 10.53 -11.38 -17.28
N GLN A 152 10.53 -10.26 -18.01
CA GLN A 152 10.36 -10.20 -19.47
C GLN A 152 11.37 -11.10 -20.21
N ARG A 153 12.59 -11.23 -19.67
CA ARG A 153 13.61 -12.15 -20.16
C ARG A 153 13.22 -13.60 -19.91
N ALA A 154 12.67 -13.90 -18.73
CA ALA A 154 12.15 -15.24 -18.41
C ALA A 154 10.92 -15.57 -19.25
N ALA A 155 10.00 -14.63 -19.50
CA ALA A 155 8.83 -14.81 -20.35
C ALA A 155 9.22 -15.06 -21.81
N LEU A 156 10.21 -14.33 -22.34
CA LEU A 156 10.79 -14.57 -23.66
C LEU A 156 11.46 -15.95 -23.72
N LEU A 157 12.30 -16.30 -22.75
CA LEU A 157 12.97 -17.61 -22.70
C LEU A 157 11.97 -18.76 -22.52
N PHE A 158 10.89 -18.57 -21.76
CA PHE A 158 9.83 -19.55 -21.58
C PHE A 158 9.02 -19.71 -22.86
N GLY A 159 8.66 -18.60 -23.52
CA GLY A 159 8.01 -18.61 -24.82
C GLY A 159 8.86 -19.27 -25.90
N LEU A 160 10.17 -19.02 -25.92
CA LEU A 160 11.12 -19.65 -26.84
C LEU A 160 11.32 -21.14 -26.52
N GLY A 161 11.33 -21.52 -25.24
CA GLY A 161 11.43 -22.91 -24.81
C GLY A 161 10.20 -23.72 -25.23
N VAL A 162 9.01 -23.26 -24.85
CA VAL A 162 7.74 -23.94 -25.17
C VAL A 162 7.46 -23.89 -26.67
N GLY A 163 7.62 -22.72 -27.30
CA GLY A 163 7.42 -22.52 -28.74
C GLY A 163 8.44 -23.29 -29.57
N GLY A 164 9.70 -23.37 -29.14
CA GLY A 164 10.74 -24.15 -29.80
C GLY A 164 10.46 -25.65 -29.78
N VAL A 165 10.05 -26.20 -28.64
CA VAL A 165 9.69 -27.62 -28.52
C VAL A 165 8.46 -27.96 -29.35
N LEU A 166 7.38 -27.16 -29.25
CA LEU A 166 6.18 -27.38 -30.05
C LEU A 166 6.43 -27.18 -31.55
N GLY A 167 7.26 -26.20 -31.92
CA GLY A 167 7.68 -25.96 -33.30
C GLY A 167 8.46 -27.12 -33.88
N ALA A 168 9.43 -27.66 -33.13
CA ALA A 168 10.21 -28.83 -33.54
C ALA A 168 9.33 -30.07 -33.72
N ILE A 169 8.42 -30.34 -32.78
CA ILE A 169 7.46 -31.45 -32.89
C ILE A 169 6.53 -31.25 -34.10
N SER A 170 6.05 -30.03 -34.34
CA SER A 170 5.20 -29.72 -35.49
C SER A 170 5.91 -29.94 -36.83
N LEU A 171 7.18 -29.54 -36.93
CA LEU A 171 8.02 -29.78 -38.10
C LEU A 171 8.25 -31.27 -38.33
N LEU A 172 8.58 -32.02 -37.28
CA LEU A 172 8.78 -33.47 -37.36
C LEU A 172 7.50 -34.20 -37.78
N ARG A 173 6.35 -33.79 -37.22
CA ARG A 173 5.02 -34.32 -37.59
C ARG A 173 4.58 -33.93 -39.00
N SER A 174 5.05 -32.79 -39.51
CA SER A 174 4.80 -32.36 -40.88
C SER A 174 5.60 -33.20 -41.87
N TRP A 175 6.86 -33.52 -41.53
CA TRP A 175 7.73 -34.33 -42.36
C TRP A 175 7.24 -35.79 -42.47
N ILE A 176 6.82 -36.38 -41.35
CA ILE A 176 6.28 -37.75 -41.32
C ILE A 176 4.94 -37.88 -42.06
N ARG A 177 4.13 -36.82 -42.16
CA ARG A 177 2.87 -36.84 -42.93
C ARG A 177 3.06 -36.58 -44.42
N ARG A 178 4.26 -36.21 -44.85
CA ARG A 178 4.62 -35.96 -46.26
C ARG A 178 5.40 -37.13 -46.89
N HIS A 179 5.67 -38.20 -46.15
CA HIS A 179 6.20 -39.47 -46.66
C HIS A 179 5.20 -40.59 -46.33
#